data_AF-A0A1E8FBU8-F1
#
_entry.id   AF-A0A1E8FBU8-F1
#
_cell.length_a   1.000
_cell.length_b   1.000
_cell.length_c   1.000
_cell.angle_alpha   90.00
_cell.angle_beta   90.00
_cell.angle_gamma   90.00
#
_symmetry.space_group_name_H-M   'P 1'
#
loop_
_entity.id
_entity.type
_entity.pdbx_description
1 polymer ?
#
loop_
_entity_poly.entity_id
_entity_poly.type
_entity_poly.pdbx_seq_one_letter_code
_entity_poly.pdbx_strand_id
1 'polypeptide(L)'
;MEISDPVASQLISESAAQPGYPLLRYKKNGHWQDLLSDDVNEHLQGLTGLPVSAKDFRTWTGTRLAMQLACEAAEHTEAHPSRKFDSTLVKLVAGELGNTPAICKKYYIHPAVLSALTTNYNRDGSAPEFTAPVDWLGTSLTSSENAVLALL
;
A
#
# COMPACT_ATOMS: atom_id res chain seq x y z
N MET A 1 2.43 12.18 -5.24
CA MET A 1 2.57 10.84 -5.81
C MET A 1 3.36 10.98 -7.09
N GLU A 2 4.58 10.46 -7.10
CA GLU A 2 5.45 10.43 -8.28
C GLU A 2 5.26 9.07 -8.96
N ILE A 3 5.15 9.04 -10.30
CA ILE A 3 5.01 7.82 -11.08
C ILE A 3 6.31 7.62 -11.85
N SER A 4 7.13 6.66 -11.40
CA SER A 4 8.45 6.40 -11.99
C SER A 4 8.41 5.39 -13.14
N ASP A 5 7.34 4.59 -13.25
CA ASP A 5 7.20 3.62 -14.35
C ASP A 5 6.92 4.35 -15.68
N PRO A 6 7.79 4.19 -16.69
CA PRO A 6 7.67 4.96 -17.93
C PRO A 6 6.43 4.58 -18.74
N VAL A 7 6.01 3.32 -18.70
CA VAL A 7 4.82 2.84 -19.44
C VAL A 7 3.55 3.42 -18.82
N ALA A 8 3.41 3.33 -17.50
CA ALA A 8 2.30 3.91 -16.77
C ALA A 8 2.24 5.42 -16.96
N SER A 9 3.37 6.12 -16.88
CA SER A 9 3.45 7.57 -17.12
C SER A 9 2.99 7.93 -18.53
N GLN A 10 3.43 7.19 -19.55
CA GLN A 10 2.98 7.39 -20.92
C GLN A 10 1.46 7.18 -21.06
N LEU A 11 0.93 6.05 -20.59
CA LEU A 11 -0.49 5.72 -20.69
C LEU A 11 -1.40 6.73 -19.97
N ILE A 12 -1.00 7.16 -18.77
CA ILE A 12 -1.72 8.18 -18.00
C ILE A 12 -1.67 9.52 -18.73
N SER A 13 -0.53 9.89 -19.32
CA SER A 13 -0.39 11.12 -20.11
C SER A 13 -1.27 11.10 -21.36
N GLU A 14 -1.31 9.99 -22.09
CA GLU A 14 -2.17 9.81 -23.26
C GLU A 14 -3.67 9.92 -22.90
N SER A 15 -4.04 9.36 -21.76
CA SER A 15 -5.41 9.45 -21.21
C SER A 15 -5.76 10.88 -20.80
N ALA A 16 -4.87 11.57 -20.08
CA ALA A 16 -5.07 12.94 -19.60
C ALA A 16 -5.15 13.97 -20.73
N ALA A 17 -4.52 13.69 -21.88
CA ALA A 17 -4.59 14.55 -23.07
C ALA A 17 -5.98 14.53 -23.75
N GLN A 18 -6.89 13.61 -23.38
CA GLN A 18 -8.19 13.49 -24.01
C GLN A 18 -9.18 14.55 -23.49
N PRO A 19 -9.96 15.23 -24.36
CA PRO A 19 -10.97 16.18 -23.93
C PRO A 19 -12.01 15.53 -23.01
N GLY A 20 -12.37 16.20 -21.91
CA GLY A 20 -13.38 15.72 -20.96
C GLY A 20 -12.88 15.77 -19.51
N TYR A 21 -13.77 15.44 -18.58
CA TYR A 21 -13.50 15.48 -17.15
C TYR A 21 -12.72 14.27 -16.60
N PRO A 22 -12.98 13.02 -17.04
CA PRO A 22 -12.30 11.85 -16.49
C PRO A 22 -10.82 11.80 -16.87
N LEU A 23 -9.96 11.60 -15.88
CA LEU A 23 -8.49 11.56 -16.05
C LEU A 23 -7.99 10.21 -16.59
N LEU A 24 -8.59 9.11 -16.12
CA LEU A 24 -8.20 7.75 -16.49
C LEU A 24 -9.23 7.17 -17.46
N ARG A 25 -8.74 6.77 -18.63
CA ARG A 25 -9.52 6.23 -19.75
C ARG A 25 -8.69 5.18 -20.48
N TYR A 26 -9.37 4.28 -21.16
CA TYR A 26 -8.75 3.25 -21.98
C TYR A 26 -9.46 3.13 -23.32
N LYS A 27 -8.79 2.54 -24.32
CA LYS A 27 -9.40 2.29 -25.63
C LYS A 27 -10.04 0.91 -25.68
N LYS A 28 -11.31 0.86 -26.07
CA LYS A 28 -12.05 -0.37 -26.38
C LYS A 28 -12.69 -0.22 -27.75
N ASN A 29 -12.39 -1.14 -28.66
CA ASN A 29 -12.89 -1.12 -30.05
C ASN A 29 -12.64 0.21 -30.78
N GLY A 30 -11.48 0.83 -30.55
CA GLY A 30 -11.11 2.11 -31.17
C GLY A 30 -11.74 3.35 -30.52
N HIS A 31 -12.60 3.20 -29.52
CA HIS A 31 -13.22 4.31 -28.80
C HIS A 31 -12.66 4.44 -27.38
N TRP A 32 -12.52 5.67 -26.91
CA TRP A 32 -12.17 5.95 -25.52
C TRP A 32 -13.35 5.65 -24.59
N GLN A 33 -13.07 5.01 -23.47
CA GLN A 33 -14.00 4.75 -22.39
C GLN A 33 -13.40 5.20 -21.07
N ASP A 34 -14.24 5.72 -20.17
CA ASP A 34 -13.83 6.09 -18.83
C ASP A 34 -13.46 4.85 -18.02
N LEU A 35 -12.36 4.91 -17.27
CA LEU A 35 -11.96 3.82 -16.39
C LEU A 35 -12.72 3.94 -15.06
N LEU A 36 -13.65 3.03 -14.81
CA LEU A 36 -14.42 2.96 -13.57
C LEU A 36 -13.84 1.91 -12.61
N SER A 37 -14.29 1.95 -11.36
CA SER A 37 -13.87 0.97 -10.36
C SER A 37 -14.31 -0.46 -10.69
N ASP A 38 -15.47 -0.61 -11.33
CA ASP A 38 -15.99 -1.91 -11.74
C ASP A 38 -15.13 -2.52 -12.84
N ASP A 39 -14.63 -1.73 -13.79
CA ASP A 39 -13.72 -2.21 -14.84
C ASP A 39 -12.42 -2.79 -14.24
N VAL A 40 -11.87 -2.11 -13.24
CA VAL A 40 -10.65 -2.57 -12.55
C VAL A 40 -10.93 -3.88 -11.81
N ASN A 41 -12.04 -3.98 -11.09
CA ASN A 41 -12.38 -5.17 -10.33
C ASN A 41 -12.71 -6.37 -11.24
N GLU A 42 -13.44 -6.14 -12.33
CA GLU A 42 -13.73 -7.17 -13.34
C GLU A 42 -12.43 -7.67 -13.98
N HIS A 43 -11.51 -6.77 -14.31
CA HIS A 43 -10.22 -7.12 -14.87
C HIS A 43 -9.37 -7.96 -13.89
N LEU A 44 -9.31 -7.57 -12.61
CA LEU A 44 -8.58 -8.32 -11.57
C LEU A 44 -9.16 -9.73 -11.37
N GLN A 45 -10.48 -9.86 -11.34
CA GLN A 45 -11.14 -11.16 -11.25
C GLN A 45 -10.87 -12.01 -12.49
N GLY A 46 -10.92 -11.42 -13.69
CA GLY A 46 -10.63 -12.12 -14.94
C GLY A 46 -9.19 -12.63 -15.04
N LEU A 47 -8.21 -11.87 -14.52
CA LEU A 47 -6.81 -12.28 -14.50
C LEU A 47 -6.50 -13.37 -13.48
N THR A 48 -7.10 -13.28 -12.28
CA THR A 48 -6.71 -14.13 -11.15
C THR A 48 -7.63 -15.33 -10.94
N GLY A 49 -8.88 -15.26 -11.38
CA GLY A 49 -9.92 -16.22 -11.02
C GLY A 49 -10.29 -16.20 -9.52
N LEU A 50 -9.78 -15.23 -8.76
CA LEU A 50 -9.98 -15.09 -7.33
C LEU A 50 -10.95 -13.94 -7.02
N PRO A 51 -11.65 -13.97 -5.87
CA PRO A 51 -12.49 -12.87 -5.42
C PRO A 51 -11.67 -11.70 -4.86
N VAL A 52 -10.70 -11.21 -5.64
CA VAL A 52 -9.82 -10.09 -5.29
C VAL A 52 -10.35 -8.80 -5.91
N SER A 53 -10.21 -7.71 -5.18
CA SER A 53 -10.63 -6.36 -5.56
C SER A 53 -9.51 -5.35 -5.38
N ALA A 54 -9.67 -4.15 -5.93
CA ALA A 54 -8.74 -3.04 -5.72
C ALA A 54 -8.57 -2.67 -4.23
N LYS A 55 -9.55 -2.98 -3.37
CA LYS A 55 -9.45 -2.74 -1.91
C LYS A 55 -8.40 -3.64 -1.26
N ASP A 56 -8.24 -4.86 -1.75
CA ASP A 56 -7.29 -5.82 -1.18
C ASP A 56 -5.86 -5.35 -1.42
N PHE A 57 -5.57 -4.80 -2.62
CA PHE A 57 -4.30 -4.15 -2.91
C PHE A 57 -4.01 -2.97 -1.98
N ARG A 58 -5.01 -2.13 -1.67
CA ARG A 58 -4.82 -1.01 -0.71
C ARG A 58 -4.42 -1.51 0.68
N THR A 59 -5.07 -2.59 1.14
CA THR A 59 -4.76 -3.20 2.43
C THR A 59 -3.39 -3.88 2.41
N TRP A 60 -3.06 -4.59 1.33
CA TRP A 60 -1.76 -5.21 1.15
C TRP A 60 -0.63 -4.18 1.17
N THR A 61 -0.72 -3.12 0.34
CA THR A 61 0.28 -2.06 0.27
C THR A 61 0.46 -1.35 1.60
N GLY A 62 -0.64 -0.98 2.28
CA GLY A 62 -0.55 -0.31 3.58
C GLY A 62 0.03 -1.19 4.68
N THR A 63 -0.30 -2.48 4.68
CA THR A 63 0.24 -3.44 5.64
C THR A 63 1.73 -3.71 5.41
N ARG A 64 2.13 -3.91 4.15
CA ARG A 64 3.54 -4.08 3.76
C ARG A 64 4.36 -2.84 4.14
N LEU A 65 3.83 -1.65 3.88
CA LEU A 65 4.47 -0.39 4.25
C LEU A 65 4.60 -0.23 5.77
N ALA A 66 3.60 -0.66 6.55
CA ALA A 66 3.70 -0.66 8.01
C ALA A 66 4.84 -1.56 8.52
N MET A 67 5.13 -2.67 7.83
CA MET A 67 6.30 -3.49 8.14
C MET A 67 7.59 -2.72 7.85
N GLN A 68 7.70 -2.10 6.68
CA GLN A 68 8.90 -1.33 6.30
C GLN A 68 9.20 -0.17 7.24
N LEU A 69 8.17 0.53 7.73
CA LEU A 69 8.30 1.69 8.63
C LEU A 69 8.37 1.32 10.11
N ALA A 70 8.36 0.03 10.45
CA ALA A 70 8.33 -0.42 11.84
C ALA A 70 9.59 0.00 12.62
N CYS A 71 10.77 -0.13 12.00
CA CYS A 71 12.04 0.28 12.59
C CYS A 71 12.08 1.80 12.88
N GLU A 72 11.74 2.62 11.89
CA GLU A 72 11.64 4.08 12.05
C GLU A 72 10.61 4.49 13.13
N ALA A 73 9.46 3.79 13.20
CA ALA A 73 8.48 4.02 14.24
C ALA A 73 9.01 3.71 15.64
N ALA A 74 9.86 2.69 15.78
CA ALA A 74 10.51 2.35 17.04
C ALA A 74 11.46 3.46 17.48
N GLU A 75 12.37 3.92 16.61
CA GLU A 75 13.31 5.01 16.86
C GLU A 75 12.59 6.30 17.31
N HIS A 76 11.53 6.67 16.60
CA HIS A 76 10.73 7.85 16.96
C HIS A 76 10.02 7.72 18.31
N THR A 77 9.61 6.51 18.67
CA THR A 77 8.92 6.22 19.93
C THR A 77 9.90 6.24 21.10
N GLU A 78 11.11 5.69 20.93
CA GLU A 78 12.20 5.76 21.91
C GLU A 78 12.61 7.21 22.21
N ALA A 79 12.72 8.05 21.18
CA ALA A 79 13.03 9.47 21.34
C ALA A 79 11.92 10.27 22.05
N HIS A 80 10.69 9.74 22.09
CA HIS A 80 9.53 10.41 22.69
C HIS A 80 8.68 9.45 23.53
N PRO A 81 9.11 9.09 24.76
CA PRO A 81 8.50 8.01 25.55
C PRO A 81 7.01 8.17 25.88
N SER A 82 6.45 9.38 25.74
CA SER A 82 5.01 9.62 25.91
C SER A 82 4.16 9.17 24.71
N ARG A 83 4.78 8.89 23.56
CA ARG A 83 4.11 8.41 22.35
C ARG A 83 3.99 6.89 22.40
N LYS A 84 2.92 6.37 21.79
CA LYS A 84 2.73 4.93 21.60
C LYS A 84 3.23 4.52 20.24
N PHE A 85 3.92 3.38 20.17
CA PHE A 85 4.44 2.81 18.93
C PHE A 85 3.37 2.68 17.85
N ASP A 86 2.21 2.11 18.18
CA ASP A 86 1.11 1.90 17.22
C ASP A 86 0.65 3.22 16.61
N SER A 87 0.51 4.28 17.42
CA SER A 87 0.13 5.59 16.95
C SER A 87 1.22 6.26 16.11
N THR A 88 2.50 6.05 16.45
CA THR A 88 3.63 6.57 15.67
C THR A 88 3.66 5.90 14.29
N LEU A 89 3.59 4.57 14.26
CA LEU A 89 3.63 3.78 13.03
C LEU A 89 2.48 4.13 12.07
N VAL A 90 1.25 4.19 12.60
CA VAL A 90 0.08 4.55 11.78
C VAL A 90 0.21 5.96 11.21
N LYS A 91 0.85 6.90 11.93
CA LYS A 91 1.09 8.26 11.42
C LYS A 91 2.12 8.29 10.29
N LEU A 92 3.18 7.50 10.37
CA LEU A 92 4.17 7.38 9.29
C LEU A 92 3.51 6.81 8.03
N VAL A 93 2.79 5.70 8.15
CA VAL A 93 2.04 5.09 7.03
C VAL A 93 1.03 6.08 6.42
N ALA A 94 0.34 6.85 7.27
CA ALA A 94 -0.61 7.86 6.81
C ALA A 94 0.06 9.00 6.02
N GLY A 95 1.26 9.43 6.43
CA GLY A 95 2.07 10.41 5.73
C GLY A 95 2.45 9.92 4.33
N GLU A 96 2.97 8.70 4.22
CA GLU A 96 3.37 8.09 2.95
C GLU A 96 2.19 7.87 1.99
N LEU A 97 1.03 7.43 2.52
CA LEU A 97 -0.16 7.17 1.70
C LEU A 97 -0.99 8.43 1.41
N GLY A 98 -0.65 9.59 1.98
CA GLY A 98 -1.44 10.82 1.85
C GLY A 98 -2.86 10.71 2.42
N ASN A 99 -3.05 9.88 3.44
CA ASN A 99 -4.34 9.61 4.07
C ASN A 99 -4.32 10.03 5.55
N THR A 100 -5.47 10.02 6.24
CA THR A 100 -5.48 10.30 7.68
C THR A 100 -5.11 9.03 8.49
N PRO A 101 -4.52 9.16 9.69
CA PRO A 101 -4.23 8.02 10.56
C PRO A 101 -5.45 7.13 10.84
N ALA A 102 -6.62 7.74 11.01
CA ALA A 102 -7.87 7.01 11.23
C ALA A 102 -8.27 6.16 10.01
N ILE A 103 -8.11 6.70 8.80
CA ILE A 103 -8.38 5.98 7.55
C ILE A 103 -7.37 4.85 7.35
N CYS A 104 -6.07 5.11 7.58
CA CYS A 104 -5.04 4.09 7.43
C CYS A 104 -5.23 2.92 8.41
N LYS A 105 -5.48 3.22 9.70
CA LYS A 105 -5.73 2.20 10.71
C LYS A 105 -6.98 1.36 10.42
N LYS A 106 -7.99 1.93 9.77
CA LYS A 106 -9.26 1.24 9.49
C LYS A 106 -9.24 0.44 8.18
N TYR A 107 -8.57 0.93 7.15
CA TYR A 107 -8.73 0.41 5.79
C TYR A 107 -7.43 0.03 5.05
N TYR A 108 -6.26 0.39 5.58
CA TYR A 108 -4.99 0.15 4.89
C TYR A 108 -4.05 -0.78 5.65
N ILE A 109 -4.10 -0.80 6.97
CA ILE A 109 -3.23 -1.66 7.78
C ILE A 109 -4.06 -2.80 8.36
N HIS A 110 -3.63 -4.04 8.09
CA HIS A 110 -4.28 -5.21 8.65
C HIS A 110 -4.10 -5.23 10.19
N PRO A 111 -5.19 -5.38 10.97
CA PRO A 111 -5.13 -5.25 12.43
C PRO A 111 -4.23 -6.29 13.10
N ALA A 112 -4.16 -7.52 12.57
CA ALA A 112 -3.29 -8.56 13.11
C ALA A 112 -1.80 -8.19 13.00
N VAL A 113 -1.38 -7.60 11.88
CA VAL A 113 0.00 -7.17 11.66
C VAL A 113 0.34 -5.99 12.57
N LEU A 114 -0.54 -4.99 12.65
CA LEU A 114 -0.33 -3.86 13.57
C LEU A 114 -0.22 -4.33 15.04
N SER A 115 -1.07 -5.27 15.44
CA SER A 115 -1.03 -5.87 16.78
C SER A 115 0.27 -6.64 17.03
N ALA A 116 0.72 -7.43 16.05
CA ALA A 116 1.96 -8.20 16.16
C ALA A 116 3.19 -7.29 16.29
N LEU A 117 3.31 -6.26 15.44
CA LEU A 117 4.38 -5.27 15.51
C LEU A 117 4.40 -4.55 16.86
N THR A 118 3.22 -4.10 17.32
CA THR A 118 3.09 -3.42 18.62
C THR A 118 3.47 -4.32 19.78
N THR A 119 3.05 -5.58 19.74
CA THR A 119 3.35 -6.56 20.80
C THR A 119 4.83 -6.87 20.84
N ASN A 120 5.47 -7.09 19.69
CA ASN A 120 6.90 -7.34 19.60
C ASN A 120 7.70 -6.14 20.11
N TYR A 121 7.36 -4.92 19.68
CA TYR A 121 8.02 -3.71 20.18
C TYR A 121 7.89 -3.56 21.69
N ASN A 122 6.69 -3.75 22.25
CA ASN A 122 6.49 -3.65 23.71
C ASN A 122 7.26 -4.72 24.49
N ARG A 123 7.57 -5.87 23.89
CA ARG A 123 8.34 -6.96 24.51
C ARG A 123 9.84 -6.69 24.43
N ASP A 124 10.32 -6.35 23.23
CA ASP A 124 11.76 -6.38 22.91
C ASP A 124 12.39 -4.98 22.90
N GLY A 125 11.57 -3.92 22.90
CA GLY A 125 12.01 -2.54 22.77
C GLY A 125 12.46 -2.17 21.35
N SER A 126 12.41 -3.12 20.40
CA SER A 126 12.86 -2.92 19.02
C SER A 126 11.84 -3.44 18.02
N ALA A 127 11.94 -2.97 16.78
CA ALA A 127 11.12 -3.46 15.68
C ALA A 127 12.01 -4.09 14.59
N PRO A 128 11.53 -5.15 13.92
CA PRO A 128 12.26 -5.77 12.82
C PRO A 128 12.45 -4.79 11.66
N GLU A 129 13.63 -4.82 11.07
CA GLU A 129 13.93 -4.08 9.85
C GLU A 129 13.59 -4.94 8.62
N PHE A 130 12.74 -4.41 7.75
CA PHE A 130 12.40 -5.05 6.48
C PHE A 130 12.89 -4.19 5.34
N THR A 131 14.08 -4.49 4.84
CA THR A 131 14.59 -3.89 3.62
C THR A 131 14.00 -4.60 2.41
N ALA A 132 13.51 -3.81 1.45
CA ALA A 132 13.11 -4.33 0.15
C ALA A 132 13.44 -3.28 -0.92
N PRO A 133 14.23 -3.63 -1.96
CA PRO A 133 14.12 -2.90 -3.21
C PRO A 133 12.69 -3.05 -3.69
N VAL A 134 12.06 -1.94 -4.05
CA VAL A 134 10.69 -1.96 -4.57
C VAL A 134 10.76 -2.29 -6.06
N ASP A 135 11.02 -3.56 -6.39
CA ASP A 135 10.81 -4.09 -7.73
C ASP A 135 9.37 -4.57 -7.85
N TRP A 136 8.47 -3.66 -8.24
CA TRP A 136 7.05 -3.98 -8.44
C TRP A 136 6.80 -5.02 -9.55
N LEU A 137 7.79 -5.29 -10.40
CA LEU A 137 7.74 -6.28 -11.48
C LEU A 137 8.53 -7.56 -11.15
N GLY A 138 9.12 -7.61 -9.95
CA GLY A 138 9.84 -8.78 -9.47
C GLY A 138 8.90 -9.98 -9.34
N THR A 139 9.41 -11.17 -9.65
CA THR A 139 8.64 -12.42 -9.52
C THR A 139 8.76 -13.05 -8.14
N SER A 140 9.62 -12.51 -7.27
CA SER A 140 9.82 -12.97 -5.90
C SER A 140 9.23 -11.98 -4.88
N LEU A 141 8.64 -12.53 -3.82
CA LEU A 141 8.17 -11.73 -2.69
C LEU A 141 9.35 -11.14 -1.91
N THR A 142 9.23 -9.88 -1.52
CA THR A 142 10.18 -9.18 -0.67
C THR A 142 10.17 -9.71 0.77
N SER A 143 11.17 -9.35 1.57
CA SER A 143 11.22 -9.70 3.00
C SER A 143 9.98 -9.21 3.76
N SER A 144 9.54 -7.98 3.46
CA SER A 144 8.32 -7.38 4.03
C SER A 144 7.06 -8.18 3.67
N GLU A 145 6.94 -8.64 2.42
CA GLU A 145 5.77 -9.38 1.96
C GLU A 145 5.69 -10.78 2.56
N ASN A 146 6.82 -11.48 2.61
CA ASN A 146 6.90 -12.78 3.29
C ASN A 146 6.53 -12.67 4.77
N ALA A 147 6.98 -11.62 5.45
CA ALA A 147 6.67 -11.40 6.85
C ALA A 147 5.19 -11.04 7.08
N VAL A 148 4.55 -10.32 6.16
CA VAL A 148 3.09 -10.12 6.19
C VAL A 148 2.37 -11.46 6.04
N LEU A 149 2.74 -12.29 5.04
CA LEU A 149 2.09 -13.59 4.84
C LEU A 149 2.26 -14.54 6.02
N ALA A 150 3.37 -14.48 6.75
CA ALA A 150 3.56 -15.29 7.95
C ALA A 150 2.63 -14.92 9.12
N LEU A 151 1.96 -13.77 9.05
CA LEU A 151 1.09 -13.22 10.10
C LEU A 151 -0.41 -13.26 9.73
N LEU A 152 -0.75 -13.70 8.51
CA LEU A 152 -2.12 -13.80 8.00
C LEU A 152 -2.50 -15.27 7.76
#